data_AF-W4URU1-F1
#
_entry.id   AF-W4URU1-F1
#
_cell.length_a   1.000
_cell.length_b   1.000
_cell.length_c   1.000
_cell.angle_alpha   90.00
_cell.angle_beta   90.00
_cell.angle_gamma   90.00
#
_symmetry.space_group_name_H-M   'P 1'
#
loop_
_entity.id
_entity.type
_entity.pdbx_description
1 polymer ?
#
loop_
_entity_poly.entity_id
_entity_poly.type
_entity_poly.pdbx_seq_one_letter_code
_entity_poly.pdbx_strand_id
1 'polypeptide(L)'
;MKQTYISIPITGHNIDTQRRKAERIKEQIPNSISPFDIVDGTDESYGYYMGKDIEYLLDNCDTIFMCDGWEKSKGCSLEKCAADIYGLKILFENESNILGF
;
A
#
# COMPACT_ATOMS: atom_id res chain seq x y z
N MET A 1 8.23 -11.15 12.47
CA MET A 1 6.96 -11.52 11.82
C MET A 1 6.82 -10.62 10.61
N LYS A 2 6.58 -11.17 9.42
CA LYS A 2 6.46 -10.38 8.18
C LYS A 2 5.16 -9.56 8.19
N GLN A 3 5.14 -8.41 7.52
CA GLN A 3 4.05 -7.44 7.55
C GLN A 3 3.15 -7.49 6.31
N THR A 4 1.97 -6.87 6.40
CA THR A 4 1.13 -6.59 5.23
C THR A 4 1.38 -5.16 4.73
N TYR A 5 1.75 -5.01 3.45
CA TYR A 5 1.86 -3.70 2.81
C TYR A 5 0.49 -3.25 2.27
N ILE A 6 0.04 -2.06 2.63
CA ILE A 6 -1.21 -1.46 2.14
C ILE A 6 -0.89 -0.61 0.92
N SER A 7 -1.19 -1.14 -0.25
CA SER A 7 -1.05 -0.45 -1.53
C SER A 7 -2.28 0.44 -1.78
N ILE A 8 -2.10 1.75 -1.71
CA ILE A 8 -3.16 2.75 -1.81
C ILE A 8 -2.84 3.79 -2.89
N PRO A 9 -3.78 4.15 -3.80
CA PRO A 9 -3.56 5.21 -4.77
C PRO A 9 -3.33 6.56 -4.09
N ILE A 10 -2.18 7.20 -4.27
CA ILE A 10 -1.89 8.54 -3.69
C ILE A 10 -1.89 9.62 -4.77
N THR A 11 -1.13 9.42 -5.85
CA THR A 11 -1.01 10.42 -6.93
C THR A 11 -2.37 10.75 -7.55
N GLY A 12 -2.72 12.02 -7.61
CA GLY A 12 -4.02 12.49 -8.14
C GLY A 12 -5.17 12.46 -7.14
N HIS A 13 -4.93 12.05 -5.89
CA HIS A 13 -5.90 12.08 -4.79
C HIS A 13 -5.51 13.11 -3.73
N ASN A 14 -6.47 13.48 -2.89
CA ASN A 14 -6.20 14.31 -1.71
C ASN A 14 -5.41 13.49 -0.67
N ILE A 15 -4.22 13.97 -0.29
CA ILE A 15 -3.29 13.22 0.57
C ILE A 15 -3.87 12.90 1.95
N ASP A 16 -4.56 13.85 2.60
CA ASP A 16 -5.13 13.65 3.94
C ASP A 16 -6.28 12.64 3.94
N THR A 17 -7.02 12.56 2.83
CA THR A 17 -8.08 11.56 2.65
C THR A 17 -7.48 10.18 2.50
N GLN A 18 -6.42 10.02 1.69
CA GLN A 18 -5.75 8.74 1.52
C GLN A 18 -5.01 8.30 2.79
N ARG A 19 -4.38 9.23 3.52
CA ARG A 19 -3.77 8.94 4.81
C ARG A 19 -4.80 8.43 5.82
N ARG A 20 -5.94 9.10 5.96
CA ARG A 20 -7.04 8.62 6.83
C ARG A 20 -7.59 7.26 6.40
N LYS A 21 -7.69 7.00 5.10
CA LYS A 21 -8.09 5.68 4.59
C LYS A 21 -7.07 4.61 5.00
N ALA A 22 -5.77 4.88 4.84
CA ALA A 22 -4.70 3.96 5.25
C ALA A 22 -4.74 3.66 6.75
N GLU A 23 -4.90 4.68 7.61
CA GLU A 23 -5.05 4.48 9.06
C GLU A 23 -6.23 3.56 9.41
N ARG A 24 -7.40 3.80 8.80
CA ARG A 24 -8.59 2.95 9.01
C ARG A 24 -8.35 1.49 8.58
N ILE A 25 -7.59 1.28 7.50
CA ILE A 25 -7.25 -0.08 7.05
C ILE A 25 -6.25 -0.72 8.03
N LYS A 26 -5.28 0.03 8.56
CA LYS A 26 -4.34 -0.46 9.57
C LYS A 26 -5.04 -0.93 10.85
N GLU A 27 -6.14 -0.30 11.25
CA GLU A 27 -6.99 -0.77 12.36
C GLU A 27 -7.62 -2.16 12.10
N GLN A 28 -7.94 -2.46 10.83
CA GLN A 28 -8.57 -3.72 10.42
C GLN A 28 -7.55 -4.81 10.07
N ILE A 29 -6.34 -4.42 9.68
CA ILE A 29 -5.24 -5.31 9.30
C ILE A 29 -4.08 -5.08 10.27
N PRO A 30 -4.06 -5.76 11.43
CA PRO A 30 -2.95 -5.64 12.38
C PRO A 30 -1.61 -6.00 11.74
N ASN A 31 -0.52 -5.36 12.19
CA ASN A 31 0.83 -5.55 11.65
C ASN A 31 0.94 -5.23 10.15
N SER A 32 0.34 -4.10 9.75
CA SER A 32 0.42 -3.56 8.40
C SER A 32 1.12 -2.21 8.34
N ILE A 33 1.55 -1.84 7.14
CA ILE A 33 2.26 -0.60 6.83
C ILE A 33 1.73 -0.01 5.52
N SER A 34 1.81 1.30 5.35
CA SER A 34 1.45 1.99 4.11
C SER A 34 2.62 2.86 3.61
N PRO A 35 2.57 3.38 2.37
CA PRO A 35 3.57 4.32 1.88
C PRO A 35 3.82 5.51 2.83
N PHE A 36 2.79 5.94 3.57
CA PHE A 36 2.88 7.06 4.51
C PHE A 36 3.75 6.78 5.74
N ASP A 37 4.08 5.53 6.02
CA ASP A 37 4.88 5.11 7.17
C ASP A 37 6.37 4.91 6.82
N ILE A 38 6.71 4.88 5.53
CA ILE A 38 8.05 4.52 5.05
C ILE A 38 8.94 5.76 4.90
N VAL A 39 8.38 6.84 4.36
CA VAL A 39 9.10 8.10 4.18
C VAL A 39 8.24 9.27 4.63
N ASP A 40 8.76 10.04 5.57
CA ASP A 40 8.18 11.34 5.91
C ASP A 40 8.48 12.34 4.80
N GLY A 41 7.43 12.95 4.26
CA GLY A 41 7.48 13.76 3.05
C GLY A 41 8.56 14.85 3.08
N THR A 42 9.60 14.64 2.29
CA THR A 42 10.59 15.64 1.88
C THR A 42 10.38 15.97 0.40
N ASP A 43 10.96 17.04 -0.13
CA ASP A 43 10.75 17.48 -1.53
C ASP A 43 11.52 16.59 -2.53
N GLU A 44 11.27 15.28 -2.47
CA GLU A 44 11.97 14.23 -3.20
C GLU A 44 11.21 13.81 -4.45
N SER A 45 11.95 13.16 -5.36
CA SER A 45 11.37 12.70 -6.62
C SER A 45 10.39 11.54 -6.44
N TYR A 46 9.42 11.42 -7.35
CA TYR A 46 8.50 10.28 -7.40
C TYR A 46 9.22 8.91 -7.39
N GLY A 47 10.33 8.79 -8.14
CA GLY A 47 11.10 7.56 -8.21
C GLY A 47 11.80 7.19 -6.90
N TYR A 48 12.17 8.18 -6.09
CA TYR A 48 12.73 7.95 -4.76
C TYR A 48 11.71 7.26 -3.85
N TYR A 49 10.49 7.80 -3.79
CA TYR A 49 9.40 7.22 -3.02
C TYR A 49 9.05 5.80 -3.48
N MET A 50 8.85 5.61 -4.79
CA MET A 50 8.57 4.27 -5.32
C MET A 50 9.69 3.27 -5.03
N GLY A 51 10.95 3.71 -5.09
CA GLY A 51 12.09 2.86 -4.74
C GLY A 51 12.03 2.40 -3.28
N LYS A 52 11.69 3.31 -2.36
CA LYS A 52 11.56 3.01 -0.93
C LYS A 52 10.39 2.10 -0.62
N ASP A 53 9.26 2.32 -1.29
CA ASP A 53 8.09 1.46 -1.19
C ASP A 53 8.40 0.02 -1.61
N ILE A 54 9.07 -0.16 -2.74
CA ILE A 54 9.44 -1.50 -3.25
C ILE A 54 10.51 -2.17 -2.38
N GLU A 55 11.54 -1.43 -1.94
CA GLU A 55 12.55 -1.93 -1.01
C GLU A 55 11.88 -2.49 0.25
N TYR A 56 10.99 -1.71 0.87
CA TYR A 56 10.31 -2.12 2.08
C TYR A 56 9.39 -3.33 1.85
N LEU A 57 8.59 -3.30 0.76
CA LEU A 57 7.67 -4.37 0.39
C LEU A 57 8.41 -5.72 0.27
N LEU A 58 9.55 -5.77 -0.41
CA LEU A 58 10.26 -7.01 -0.66
C LEU A 58 10.99 -7.54 0.58
N ASP A 59 11.59 -6.64 1.37
CA ASP A 59 12.39 -7.05 2.53
C ASP A 59 11.49 -7.44 3.72
N ASN A 60 10.45 -6.66 4.00
CA ASN A 60 9.72 -6.71 5.27
C ASN A 60 8.32 -7.33 5.17
N CYS A 61 7.76 -7.44 3.96
CA CYS A 61 6.39 -7.94 3.78
C CYS A 61 6.35 -9.35 3.17
N ASP A 62 5.28 -10.07 3.48
CA ASP A 62 4.90 -11.32 2.81
C ASP A 62 3.52 -11.22 2.15
N THR A 63 2.80 -10.14 2.43
CA THR A 63 1.43 -9.89 1.98
C THR A 63 1.32 -8.44 1.52
N ILE A 64 0.53 -8.22 0.46
CA ILE A 64 0.11 -6.90 0.00
C ILE A 64 -1.42 -6.84 -0.03
N PHE A 65 -1.98 -5.73 0.44
CA PHE A 65 -3.39 -5.42 0.40
C PHE A 65 -3.62 -4.27 -0.59
N MET A 66 -4.31 -4.56 -1.69
CA MET A 66 -4.59 -3.62 -2.77
C MET A 66 -5.88 -2.86 -2.50
N CYS A 67 -5.79 -1.55 -2.31
CA CYS A 67 -6.97 -0.69 -2.16
C CYS A 67 -7.68 -0.46 -3.49
N ASP A 68 -8.98 -0.15 -3.42
CA ASP A 68 -9.81 0.21 -4.57
C ASP A 68 -9.17 1.30 -5.43
N GLY A 69 -9.20 1.09 -6.74
CA GLY A 69 -8.60 1.99 -7.74
C GLY A 69 -7.11 1.75 -7.98
N TRP A 70 -6.52 0.70 -7.40
CA TRP A 70 -5.12 0.32 -7.64
C TRP A 70 -4.79 0.16 -9.14
N GLU A 71 -5.74 -0.29 -9.96
CA GLU A 71 -5.58 -0.49 -11.40
C GLU A 71 -5.27 0.80 -12.16
N LYS A 72 -5.66 1.95 -11.59
CA LYS A 72 -5.44 3.28 -12.17
C LYS A 72 -4.20 3.97 -11.61
N SER A 73 -3.57 3.37 -10.60
CA SER A 73 -2.38 3.90 -9.95
C SER A 73 -1.12 3.22 -10.48
N LYS A 74 -0.18 4.02 -11.01
CA LYS A 74 1.11 3.52 -11.48
C LYS A 74 1.91 2.88 -10.33
N GLY A 75 1.87 3.48 -9.14
CA GLY A 75 2.57 2.96 -7.96
C GLY A 75 2.02 1.61 -7.52
N CYS A 76 0.70 1.53 -7.34
CA CYS A 76 0.04 0.28 -6.94
C CYS A 76 0.22 -0.83 -7.98
N SER A 77 0.19 -0.49 -9.27
CA SER A 77 0.46 -1.45 -10.34
C SER A 77 1.88 -2.01 -10.27
N LEU A 78 2.87 -1.16 -9.96
CA LEU A 78 4.26 -1.60 -9.77
C LEU A 78 4.40 -2.53 -8.57
N GLU A 79 3.82 -2.16 -7.43
CA GLU A 79 3.86 -2.94 -6.20
C GLU A 79 3.18 -4.30 -6.36
N LYS A 80 2.00 -4.35 -7.01
CA LYS A 80 1.34 -5.62 -7.35
C LYS A 80 2.22 -6.49 -8.24
N CYS A 81 2.81 -5.92 -9.29
CA CYS A 81 3.71 -6.67 -10.17
C CYS A 81 4.90 -7.23 -9.41
N ALA A 82 5.51 -6.45 -8.51
CA ALA A 82 6.59 -6.94 -7.65
C ALA A 82 6.10 -8.09 -6.74
N ALA A 83 4.95 -7.92 -6.09
CA ALA A 83 4.35 -8.96 -5.26
C ALA A 83 4.08 -10.26 -6.03
N ASP A 84 3.53 -10.17 -7.25
CA ASP A 84 3.31 -11.32 -8.14
C ASP A 84 4.63 -12.02 -8.49
N ILE A 85 5.66 -11.26 -8.89
CA ILE A 85 6.96 -11.80 -9.32
C ILE A 85 7.67 -12.52 -8.18
N TYR A 86 7.61 -11.97 -6.96
CA TYR A 86 8.32 -12.49 -5.79
C TYR A 86 7.47 -13.40 -4.90
N GLY A 87 6.22 -13.69 -5.31
CA GLY A 87 5.37 -14.68 -4.64
C GLY A 87 4.78 -14.21 -3.31
N LEU A 88 4.54 -12.91 -3.15
CA LEU A 88 3.82 -12.38 -1.99
C LEU A 88 2.32 -12.70 -2.10
N LYS A 89 1.66 -12.84 -0.96
CA LYS A 89 0.20 -13.01 -0.92
C LYS A 89 -0.47 -11.69 -1.30
N ILE A 90 -1.37 -11.73 -2.29
CA ILE A 90 -2.11 -10.54 -2.72
C ILE A 90 -3.56 -10.63 -2.22
N LEU A 91 -3.99 -9.59 -1.53
CA LEU A 91 -5.36 -9.37 -1.08
C LEU A 91 -5.92 -8.12 -1.76
N PHE A 92 -7.22 -8.08 -1.98
CA PHE A 92 -7.91 -6.93 -2.56
C PHE A 92 -8.96 -6.39 -1.60
N GLU A 93 -9.12 -5.08 -1.59
CA GLU A 93 -10.29 -4.43 -1.02
C GLU A 93 -11.53 -4.96 -1.76
N ASN A 94 -12.47 -5.52 -1.01
CA ASN A 94 -13.77 -5.95 -1.52
C ASN A 94 -14.82 -5.02 -0.92
N GLU A 95 -15.83 -4.61 -1.70
CA GLU A 95 -16.96 -3.80 -1.22
C GLU A 95 -17.66 -4.42 0.01
N SER A 96 -17.59 -5.74 0.19
CA SER A 96 -18.18 -6.48 1.32
C SER A 96 -17.39 -6.39 2.63
N ASN A 97 -16.13 -5.95 2.63
CA ASN A 97 -15.30 -5.85 3.85
C ASN A 97 -15.43 -4.51 4.58
N ILE A 98 -16.21 -3.55 4.04
CA ILE A 98 -16.40 -2.22 4.65
C ILE A 98 -17.65 -2.17 5.56
N LEU A 99 -18.51 -3.19 5.54
CA LEU A 99 -19.75 -3.24 6.35
C LEU A 99 -19.91 -4.58 7.08
N GLY A 100 -18.92 -4.98 7.87
CA GLY A 100 -18.96 -6.31 8.47
C GLY A 100 -18.18 -6.53 9.75
N PHE A 101 -18.09 -5.55 10.65
CA PHE A 101 -18.05 -5.71 12.12
C PHE A 101 -18.52 -4.43 12.78
#